data_AF-A0A0S4UWH4-F1
#
_entry.id   AF-A0A0S4UWH4-F1
#
_cell.length_a   1.000
_cell.length_b   1.000
_cell.length_c   1.000
_cell.angle_alpha   90.00
_cell.angle_beta   90.00
_cell.angle_gamma   90.00
#
_symmetry.space_group_name_H-M   'P 1'
#
loop_
_entity.id
_entity.type
_entity.pdbx_description
1 polymer ?
#
loop_
_entity_poly.entity_id
_entity_poly.type
_entity_poly.pdbx_seq_one_letter_code
_entity_poly.pdbx_strand_id
1 'polypeptide(L)'
;MAEAAIRAIDHTSNIVKPENLDHWADFYRDTFAFVQKQYLDVKGRQTGMRARSMVSPCGKVSIPIAAAAHDQPGALNQNDEFIRDYRGEGIQHIAFLSSNIEQTIAAMETAGIEFMETPPKTYYQNLDGRVPGHGQNLDSMERRGILVDGKGGGRILLQRFTRRQIGPMFFEIIERRGEDGFGEGNFKALFESQEQDQVRRGSLNAA
;
A
#
# COMPACT_ATOMS: atom_id res chain seq x y z
N MET A 1 27.90 2.15 5.90
CA MET A 1 26.54 2.38 5.35
C MET A 1 25.63 2.71 6.52
N ALA A 2 24.72 3.67 6.37
CA ALA A 2 23.73 3.93 7.41
C ALA A 2 22.79 2.72 7.52
N GLU A 3 22.52 2.26 8.73
CA GLU A 3 21.64 1.11 8.98
C GLU A 3 20.17 1.52 8.81
N ALA A 4 19.39 0.67 8.14
CA ALA A 4 17.96 0.86 7.98
C ALA A 4 17.25 0.67 9.34
N ALA A 5 16.35 1.58 9.71
CA ALA A 5 15.70 1.61 11.02
C ALA A 5 14.47 0.66 11.11
N ILE A 6 14.54 -0.50 10.46
CA ILE A 6 13.47 -1.51 10.40
C ILE A 6 13.38 -2.26 11.74
N ARG A 7 12.16 -2.46 12.23
CA ARG A 7 11.88 -3.05 13.54
C ARG A 7 11.14 -4.37 13.47
N ALA A 8 10.21 -4.51 12.53
CA ALA A 8 9.34 -5.66 12.41
C ALA A 8 8.66 -5.70 11.03
N ILE A 9 7.95 -6.78 10.76
CA ILE A 9 6.90 -6.80 9.73
C ILE A 9 5.65 -6.17 10.34
N ASP A 10 5.08 -5.15 9.68
CA ASP A 10 3.85 -4.49 10.09
C ASP A 10 2.62 -5.27 9.61
N HIS A 11 2.60 -5.59 8.31
CA HIS A 11 1.53 -6.35 7.67
C HIS A 11 2.02 -6.97 6.35
N THR A 12 1.22 -7.85 5.78
CA THR A 12 1.39 -8.40 4.42
C THR A 12 0.10 -8.22 3.64
N SER A 13 0.16 -8.09 2.32
CA SER A 13 -1.05 -8.06 1.48
C SER A 13 -1.21 -9.33 0.68
N ASN A 14 -2.43 -9.88 0.62
CA ASN A 14 -2.76 -11.03 -0.20
C ASN A 14 -3.59 -10.57 -1.40
N ILE A 15 -3.10 -10.83 -2.60
CA ILE A 15 -3.89 -10.68 -3.82
C ILE A 15 -4.50 -12.01 -4.19
N VAL A 16 -5.81 -12.00 -4.34
CA VAL A 16 -6.64 -13.19 -4.56
C VAL A 16 -7.55 -12.96 -5.77
N LYS A 17 -8.03 -14.05 -6.35
CA LYS A 17 -9.03 -13.99 -7.42
C LYS A 17 -10.32 -13.36 -6.89
N PRO A 18 -11.09 -12.62 -7.71
CA PRO A 18 -12.33 -11.98 -7.29
C PRO A 18 -13.33 -12.90 -6.58
N GLU A 19 -13.46 -14.14 -7.05
CA GLU A 19 -14.34 -15.16 -6.47
C GLU A 19 -13.87 -15.68 -5.10
N ASN A 20 -12.59 -15.49 -4.76
CA ASN A 20 -11.99 -16.02 -3.53
C ASN A 20 -11.83 -14.96 -2.42
N LEU A 21 -12.24 -13.71 -2.65
CA LEU A 21 -12.10 -12.63 -1.67
C LEU A 21 -12.75 -13.00 -0.32
N ASP A 22 -13.99 -13.46 -0.36
CA ASP A 22 -14.74 -13.84 0.83
C ASP A 22 -14.22 -15.17 1.39
N HIS A 23 -13.85 -16.12 0.53
CA HIS A 23 -13.26 -17.39 0.95
C HIS A 23 -12.04 -17.19 1.86
N TRP A 24 -11.09 -16.33 1.46
CA TRP A 24 -9.89 -16.10 2.25
C TRP A 24 -10.13 -15.27 3.51
N ALA A 25 -11.03 -14.27 3.45
CA ALA A 25 -11.41 -13.53 4.65
C ALA A 25 -12.07 -14.45 5.70
N ASP A 26 -12.96 -15.32 5.24
CA ASP A 26 -13.65 -16.32 6.06
C ASP A 26 -12.68 -17.34 6.63
N PHE A 27 -11.69 -17.80 5.84
CA PHE A 27 -10.62 -18.68 6.35
C PHE A 27 -9.90 -18.09 7.57
N TYR A 28 -9.46 -16.82 7.51
CA TYR A 28 -8.81 -16.18 8.65
C TYR A 28 -9.75 -15.96 9.84
N ARG A 29 -11.01 -15.58 9.57
CA ARG A 29 -12.04 -15.39 10.59
C ARG A 29 -12.32 -16.70 11.32
N ASP A 30 -12.64 -17.75 10.59
CA ASP A 30 -13.20 -18.99 11.13
C ASP A 30 -12.10 -19.90 11.72
N THR A 31 -10.88 -19.82 11.19
CA THR A 31 -9.76 -20.67 11.66
C THR A 31 -8.95 -20.01 12.78
N PHE A 32 -8.72 -18.69 12.70
CA PHE A 32 -7.80 -17.97 13.58
C PHE A 32 -8.46 -16.84 14.38
N ALA A 33 -9.80 -16.72 14.31
CA ALA A 33 -10.57 -15.67 14.96
C ALA A 33 -10.17 -14.24 14.55
N PHE A 34 -9.64 -14.06 13.33
CA PHE A 34 -9.37 -12.71 12.83
C PHE A 34 -10.68 -11.93 12.70
N VAL A 35 -10.58 -10.62 12.91
CA VAL A 35 -11.70 -9.69 12.76
C VAL A 35 -11.44 -8.80 11.55
N GLN A 36 -12.46 -8.65 10.71
CA GLN A 36 -12.42 -7.65 9.65
C GLN A 36 -12.55 -6.26 10.26
N LYS A 37 -11.50 -5.44 10.15
CA LYS A 37 -11.50 -4.06 10.67
C LYS A 37 -11.96 -3.05 9.63
N GLN A 38 -11.82 -3.37 8.36
CA GLN A 38 -12.16 -2.48 7.27
C GLN A 38 -12.58 -3.28 6.03
N TYR A 39 -13.53 -2.74 5.28
CA TYR A 39 -13.82 -3.13 3.91
C TYR A 39 -13.60 -1.90 3.04
N LEU A 40 -12.95 -2.08 1.90
CA LEU A 40 -12.71 -1.04 0.91
C LEU A 40 -13.26 -1.50 -0.43
N ASP A 41 -13.89 -0.56 -1.14
CA ASP A 41 -14.29 -0.69 -2.53
C ASP A 41 -13.83 0.58 -3.24
N VAL A 42 -12.66 0.47 -3.88
CA VAL A 42 -11.94 1.61 -4.45
C VAL A 42 -12.04 1.55 -5.95
N LYS A 43 -12.40 2.69 -6.55
CA LYS A 43 -12.33 2.91 -7.99
C LYS A 43 -11.20 3.87 -8.29
N GLY A 44 -10.20 3.42 -9.04
CA GLY A 44 -9.18 4.27 -9.62
C GLY A 44 -9.68 4.95 -10.88
N ARG A 45 -8.75 5.31 -11.78
CA ARG A 45 -9.12 6.02 -13.01
C ARG A 45 -9.67 5.07 -14.07
N GLN A 46 -9.10 3.88 -14.17
CA GLN A 46 -9.46 2.89 -15.18
C GLN A 46 -9.89 1.56 -14.58
N THR A 47 -9.38 1.21 -13.40
CA THR A 47 -9.62 -0.07 -12.75
C THR A 47 -10.10 0.12 -11.32
N GLY A 48 -10.63 -0.94 -10.69
CA GLY A 48 -11.10 -0.90 -9.30
C GLY A 48 -10.62 -2.11 -8.51
N MET A 49 -10.79 -2.06 -7.19
CA MET A 49 -10.36 -3.12 -6.29
C MET A 49 -11.25 -3.16 -5.04
N ARG A 50 -11.56 -4.38 -4.60
CA ARG A 50 -12.19 -4.62 -3.30
C ARG A 50 -11.16 -5.20 -2.35
N ALA A 51 -11.18 -4.78 -1.09
CA ALA A 51 -10.27 -5.29 -0.07
C ALA A 51 -10.96 -5.48 1.28
N ARG A 52 -10.54 -6.53 2.00
CA ARG A 52 -10.94 -6.85 3.38
C ARG A 52 -9.70 -6.84 4.26
N SER A 53 -9.64 -5.92 5.22
CA SER A 53 -8.51 -5.84 6.15
C SER A 53 -8.75 -6.73 7.36
N MET A 54 -8.07 -7.88 7.38
CA MET A 54 -8.20 -8.88 8.42
C MET A 54 -7.12 -8.67 9.49
N VAL A 55 -7.52 -8.57 10.76
CA VAL A 55 -6.60 -8.36 11.89
C VAL A 55 -6.79 -9.46 12.93
N SER A 56 -5.67 -10.04 13.34
CA SER A 56 -5.62 -11.07 14.39
C SER A 56 -6.20 -10.60 15.73
N PRO A 57 -6.66 -11.52 16.60
CA PRO A 57 -7.14 -11.17 17.94
C PRO A 57 -6.16 -10.36 18.79
N CYS A 58 -4.85 -10.61 18.64
CA CYS A 58 -3.81 -9.91 19.37
C CYS A 58 -3.43 -8.55 18.76
N GLY A 59 -4.03 -8.19 17.61
CA GLY A 59 -3.79 -6.91 16.92
C GLY A 59 -2.44 -6.79 16.23
N LYS A 60 -1.59 -7.83 16.25
CA LYS A 60 -0.20 -7.77 15.74
C LYS A 60 -0.04 -8.30 14.32
N VAL A 61 -0.88 -9.22 13.91
CA VAL A 61 -0.91 -9.74 12.54
C VAL A 61 -2.05 -9.09 11.80
N SER A 62 -1.74 -8.51 10.65
CA SER A 62 -2.64 -7.76 9.80
C SER A 62 -2.44 -8.20 8.35
N ILE A 63 -3.55 -8.54 7.68
CA ILE A 63 -3.55 -9.10 6.33
C ILE A 63 -4.69 -8.46 5.53
N PRO A 64 -4.44 -7.36 4.81
CA PRO A 64 -5.32 -6.91 3.75
C PRO A 64 -5.40 -7.96 2.64
N ILE A 65 -6.60 -8.44 2.36
CA ILE A 65 -6.91 -9.36 1.28
C ILE A 65 -7.61 -8.56 0.20
N ALA A 66 -7.06 -8.51 -1.00
CA ALA A 66 -7.59 -7.68 -2.07
C ALA A 66 -7.77 -8.45 -3.38
N ALA A 67 -8.79 -8.06 -4.13
CA ALA A 67 -9.14 -8.66 -5.42
C ALA A 67 -9.60 -7.59 -6.40
N ALA A 68 -9.42 -7.86 -7.70
CA ALA A 68 -9.88 -6.96 -8.75
C ALA A 68 -11.39 -6.69 -8.64
N ALA A 69 -11.80 -5.45 -8.91
CA ALA A 69 -13.17 -5.11 -9.26
C ALA A 69 -13.21 -4.91 -10.79
N HIS A 70 -13.86 -5.83 -11.49
CA HIS A 70 -13.97 -5.83 -12.96
C HIS A 70 -15.09 -4.90 -13.42
N ASP A 71 -14.99 -3.63 -13.04
CA ASP A 71 -16.02 -2.62 -13.30
C ASP A 71 -15.98 -2.10 -14.75
N GLN A 72 -14.83 -2.22 -15.42
CA GLN A 72 -14.63 -1.81 -16.81
C GLN A 72 -14.16 -2.99 -17.68
N PRO A 73 -14.95 -3.40 -18.70
CA PRO A 73 -14.53 -4.44 -19.63
C PRO A 73 -13.28 -4.03 -20.43
N GLY A 74 -12.29 -4.92 -20.52
CA GLY A 74 -11.12 -4.76 -21.39
C GLY A 74 -9.91 -4.03 -20.77
N ALA A 75 -10.01 -3.52 -19.54
CA ALA A 75 -8.87 -2.97 -18.80
C ALA A 75 -8.18 -4.08 -17.98
N LEU A 76 -6.85 -4.21 -18.11
CA LEU A 76 -6.07 -5.17 -17.32
C LEU A 76 -5.90 -4.63 -15.89
N ASN A 77 -6.60 -5.22 -14.92
CA ASN A 77 -6.47 -4.85 -13.52
C ASN A 77 -5.09 -5.22 -12.97
N GLN A 78 -4.51 -4.37 -12.12
CA GLN A 78 -3.25 -4.64 -11.42
C GLN A 78 -3.24 -5.93 -10.61
N ASN A 79 -4.38 -6.34 -10.03
CA ASN A 79 -4.48 -7.59 -9.27
C ASN A 79 -4.49 -8.80 -10.21
N ASP A 80 -5.11 -8.69 -11.39
CA ASP A 80 -5.07 -9.74 -12.42
C ASP A 80 -3.64 -9.87 -12.98
N GLU A 81 -2.97 -8.74 -13.20
CA GLU A 81 -1.57 -8.72 -13.62
C GLU A 81 -0.66 -9.41 -12.60
N PHE A 82 -0.86 -9.12 -11.30
CA PHE A 82 -0.16 -9.81 -10.23
C PHE A 82 -0.39 -11.32 -10.28
N ILE A 83 -1.65 -11.79 -10.37
CA ILE A 83 -1.97 -13.22 -10.38
C ILE A 83 -1.33 -13.92 -11.59
N ARG A 84 -1.35 -13.28 -12.77
CA ARG A 84 -0.70 -13.80 -13.97
C ARG A 84 0.80 -13.96 -13.76
N ASP A 85 1.47 -12.91 -13.28
CA ASP A 85 2.93 -12.87 -13.15
C ASP A 85 3.42 -13.76 -12.00
N TYR A 86 2.64 -13.84 -10.90
CA TYR A 86 2.90 -14.69 -9.74
C TYR A 86 2.50 -16.16 -9.96
N ARG A 87 1.71 -16.43 -11.01
CA ARG A 87 1.12 -17.73 -11.36
C ARG A 87 0.17 -18.28 -10.29
N GLY A 88 -0.56 -17.39 -9.63
CA GLY A 88 -1.51 -17.75 -8.58
C GLY A 88 -1.81 -16.59 -7.65
N GLU A 89 -2.60 -16.88 -6.62
CA GLU A 89 -2.84 -15.98 -5.50
C GLU A 89 -1.62 -15.97 -4.59
N GLY A 90 -1.36 -14.87 -3.88
CA GLY A 90 -0.20 -14.80 -3.01
C GLY A 90 0.04 -13.45 -2.37
N ILE A 91 1.17 -13.36 -1.66
CA ILE A 91 1.58 -12.13 -1.01
C ILE A 91 2.10 -11.16 -2.07
N GLN A 92 1.48 -9.99 -2.22
CA GLN A 92 1.96 -8.96 -3.15
C GLN A 92 3.02 -8.07 -2.50
N HIS A 93 2.79 -7.67 -1.26
CA HIS A 93 3.78 -6.88 -0.54
C HIS A 93 3.90 -7.27 0.93
N ILE A 94 5.09 -6.97 1.45
CA ILE A 94 5.42 -7.04 2.88
C ILE A 94 5.77 -5.64 3.33
N ALA A 95 5.10 -5.16 4.37
CA ALA A 95 5.37 -3.87 4.97
C ALA A 95 6.33 -3.99 6.15
N PHE A 96 7.42 -3.24 6.12
CA PHE A 96 8.40 -3.15 7.18
C PHE A 96 8.11 -1.93 8.08
N LEU A 97 7.82 -2.21 9.35
CA LEU A 97 7.68 -1.17 10.36
C LEU A 97 9.03 -0.53 10.62
N SER A 98 9.12 0.78 10.41
CA SER A 98 10.31 1.58 10.67
C SER A 98 10.10 2.52 11.85
N SER A 99 11.16 2.72 12.65
CA SER A 99 11.18 3.79 13.66
C SER A 99 11.66 5.14 13.11
N ASN A 100 12.15 5.16 11.86
CA ASN A 100 12.55 6.37 11.14
C ASN A 100 12.52 6.07 9.63
N ILE A 101 11.41 6.40 8.98
CA ILE A 101 11.16 6.12 7.57
C ILE A 101 12.14 6.86 6.66
N GLU A 102 12.50 8.11 6.98
CA GLU A 102 13.43 8.90 6.15
C GLU A 102 14.83 8.30 6.16
N GLN A 103 15.33 7.87 7.33
CA GLN A 103 16.59 7.16 7.44
C GLN A 103 16.55 5.83 6.69
N THR A 104 15.45 5.10 6.81
CA THR A 104 15.27 3.79 6.16
C THR A 104 15.28 3.92 4.65
N ILE A 105 14.54 4.88 4.10
CA ILE A 105 14.53 5.19 2.67
C ILE A 105 15.94 5.55 2.21
N ALA A 106 16.63 6.47 2.89
CA ALA A 106 17.99 6.87 2.50
C ALA A 106 18.98 5.68 2.48
N ALA A 107 18.89 4.78 3.46
CA ALA A 107 19.71 3.57 3.50
C ALA A 107 19.38 2.62 2.33
N MET A 108 18.10 2.44 2.02
CA MET A 108 17.63 1.59 0.91
C MET A 108 18.00 2.17 -0.46
N GLU A 109 17.89 3.49 -0.65
CA GLU A 109 18.34 4.18 -1.87
C GLU A 109 19.85 4.01 -2.08
N THR A 110 20.64 4.13 -1.01
CA THR A 110 22.09 3.90 -1.06
C THR A 110 22.43 2.45 -1.44
N ALA A 111 21.57 1.50 -1.05
CA ALA A 111 21.69 0.09 -1.42
C ALA A 111 21.16 -0.23 -2.83
N GLY A 112 20.69 0.78 -3.59
CA GLY A 112 20.20 0.61 -4.95
C GLY A 112 18.74 0.15 -5.06
N ILE A 113 17.96 0.21 -3.97
CA ILE A 113 16.52 -0.11 -4.03
C ILE A 113 15.78 1.03 -4.72
N GLU A 114 15.03 0.68 -5.77
CA GLU A 114 14.18 1.62 -6.49
C GLU A 114 12.79 1.72 -5.86
N PHE A 115 12.27 2.94 -5.81
CA PHE A 115 10.93 3.22 -5.30
C PHE A 115 9.94 3.59 -6.41
N MET A 116 8.65 3.40 -6.13
CA MET A 116 7.57 3.86 -7.01
C MET A 116 7.65 5.36 -7.22
N GLU A 117 6.95 5.88 -8.22
CA GLU A 117 6.98 7.32 -8.48
C GLU A 117 6.45 8.13 -7.31
N THR A 118 7.06 9.28 -7.09
CA THR A 118 6.57 10.27 -6.15
C THR A 118 5.22 10.82 -6.66
N PRO A 119 4.20 10.94 -5.79
CA PRO A 119 2.95 11.61 -6.13
C PRO A 119 3.18 13.01 -6.70
N PRO A 120 2.26 13.54 -7.53
CA PRO A 120 2.40 14.90 -8.05
C PRO A 120 2.44 15.91 -6.90
N LYS A 121 3.11 17.04 -7.10
CA LYS A 121 3.24 18.11 -6.10
C LYS A 121 1.91 18.55 -5.47
N THR A 122 0.83 18.50 -6.26
CA THR A 122 -0.54 18.80 -5.82
C THR A 122 -1.02 17.89 -4.68
N TYR A 123 -0.52 16.66 -4.57
CA TYR A 123 -0.77 15.78 -3.43
C TYR A 123 -0.32 16.42 -2.11
N TYR A 124 0.92 16.91 -2.06
CA TYR A 124 1.50 17.52 -0.86
C TYR A 124 0.91 18.90 -0.57
N GLN A 125 0.61 19.68 -1.59
CA GLN A 125 -0.04 20.99 -1.43
C GLN A 125 -1.43 20.88 -0.78
N ASN A 126 -2.14 19.78 -1.03
CA ASN A 126 -3.47 19.54 -0.46
C ASN A 126 -3.42 18.82 0.89
N LEU A 127 -2.23 18.51 1.42
CA LEU A 127 -2.10 17.66 2.61
C LEU A 127 -2.66 18.32 3.87
N ASP A 128 -2.45 19.63 4.05
CA ASP A 128 -2.99 20.38 5.21
C ASP A 128 -4.51 20.28 5.31
N GLY A 129 -5.22 20.25 4.17
CA GLY A 129 -6.67 20.08 4.14
C GLY A 129 -7.12 18.65 4.45
N ARG A 130 -6.30 17.64 4.14
CA ARG A 130 -6.59 16.22 4.39
C ARG A 130 -6.21 15.78 5.80
N VAL A 131 -5.05 16.22 6.29
CA VAL A 131 -4.44 15.81 7.55
C VAL A 131 -4.00 17.06 8.31
N PRO A 132 -4.96 17.84 8.86
CA PRO A 132 -4.65 19.10 9.52
C PRO A 132 -3.73 18.89 10.73
N GLY A 133 -2.70 19.73 10.85
CA GLY A 133 -1.73 19.63 11.95
C GLY A 133 -0.87 18.36 11.88
N HIS A 134 -0.55 17.88 10.67
CA HIS A 134 0.34 16.73 10.46
C HIS A 134 1.79 17.00 10.92
N GLY A 135 2.23 18.26 10.96
CA GLY A 135 3.54 18.65 11.50
C GLY A 135 4.75 18.06 10.75
N GLN A 136 4.59 17.72 9.47
CA GLN A 136 5.64 17.12 8.63
C GLN A 136 6.31 18.18 7.76
N ASN A 137 7.59 17.99 7.46
CA ASN A 137 8.30 18.77 6.46
C ASN A 137 7.90 18.30 5.05
N LEU A 138 6.98 19.03 4.41
CA LEU A 138 6.42 18.67 3.10
C LEU A 138 7.50 18.57 2.01
N ASP A 139 8.51 19.44 2.00
CA ASP A 139 9.60 19.38 1.02
C ASP A 139 10.45 18.11 1.18
N SER A 140 10.60 17.61 2.41
CA SER A 140 11.27 16.32 2.65
C SER A 140 10.40 15.16 2.19
N MET A 141 9.11 15.17 2.55
CA MET A 141 8.17 14.12 2.15
C MET A 141 8.04 14.05 0.62
N GLU A 142 7.92 15.19 -0.06
CA GLU A 142 7.85 15.29 -1.52
C GLU A 142 9.11 14.72 -2.16
N ARG A 143 10.31 15.19 -1.77
CA ARG A 143 11.56 14.71 -2.36
C ARG A 143 11.76 13.20 -2.22
N ARG A 144 11.28 12.60 -1.12
CA ARG A 144 11.39 11.17 -0.85
C ARG A 144 10.21 10.34 -1.34
N GLY A 145 9.14 10.99 -1.83
CA GLY A 145 7.92 10.32 -2.25
C GLY A 145 7.11 9.68 -1.13
N ILE A 146 7.24 10.17 0.11
CA ILE A 146 6.58 9.61 1.29
C ILE A 146 5.12 10.06 1.33
N LEU A 147 4.20 9.10 1.39
CA LEU A 147 2.78 9.35 1.55
C LEU A 147 2.44 9.61 3.01
N VAL A 148 1.51 10.54 3.24
CA VAL A 148 1.06 10.95 4.57
C VAL A 148 -0.46 10.83 4.66
N ASP A 149 -0.91 10.10 5.68
CA ASP A 149 -2.31 9.96 6.04
C ASP A 149 -2.48 10.06 7.56
N GLY A 150 -3.72 10.01 8.04
CA GLY A 150 -4.06 9.93 9.45
C GLY A 150 -5.21 10.85 9.82
N LYS A 151 -5.39 11.05 11.13
CA LYS A 151 -6.52 11.80 11.70
C LYS A 151 -6.17 13.25 12.05
N GLY A 152 -4.96 13.70 11.72
CA GLY A 152 -4.46 15.01 12.10
C GLY A 152 -3.99 15.09 13.56
N GLY A 153 -3.60 16.28 14.00
CA GLY A 153 -3.16 16.52 15.39
C GLY A 153 -1.97 15.64 15.82
N GLY A 154 -1.02 15.40 14.91
CA GLY A 154 0.15 14.56 15.13
C GLY A 154 -0.09 13.04 15.05
N ARG A 155 -1.34 12.58 14.87
CA ARG A 155 -1.67 11.16 14.65
C ARG A 155 -1.64 10.84 13.16
N ILE A 156 -0.51 10.36 12.69
CA ILE A 156 -0.25 10.17 11.26
C ILE A 156 0.34 8.79 10.94
N LEU A 157 0.22 8.45 9.65
CA LEU A 157 0.74 7.26 9.02
C LEU A 157 1.63 7.68 7.85
N LEU A 158 2.88 7.25 7.85
CA LEU A 158 3.84 7.50 6.78
C LEU A 158 4.12 6.21 6.02
N GLN A 159 4.03 6.24 4.70
CA GLN A 159 4.22 5.06 3.86
C GLN A 159 5.07 5.37 2.62
N ARG A 160 5.90 4.41 2.22
CA ARG A 160 6.66 4.46 0.97
C ARG A 160 6.78 3.06 0.36
N PHE A 161 6.66 2.97 -0.96
CA PHE A 161 6.59 1.70 -1.67
C PHE A 161 7.74 1.53 -2.66
N THR A 162 8.39 0.38 -2.63
CA THR A 162 9.42 0.03 -3.62
C THR A 162 8.78 -0.29 -4.96
N ARG A 163 9.56 -0.25 -6.06
CA ARG A 163 9.16 -0.98 -7.28
C ARG A 163 9.14 -2.49 -7.00
N ARG A 164 8.63 -3.27 -7.96
CA ARG A 164 8.72 -4.74 -7.95
C ARG A 164 10.18 -5.17 -7.75
N GLN A 165 10.44 -6.03 -6.76
CA GLN A 165 11.77 -6.51 -6.38
C GLN A 165 11.93 -8.03 -6.61
N ILE A 166 10.87 -8.81 -6.35
CA ILE A 166 10.90 -10.28 -6.48
C ILE A 166 9.69 -10.70 -7.32
N GLY A 167 9.90 -10.90 -8.63
CA GLY A 167 8.79 -11.11 -9.56
C GLY A 167 7.81 -9.92 -9.48
N PRO A 168 6.50 -10.15 -9.27
CA PRO A 168 5.53 -9.07 -9.11
C PRO A 168 5.46 -8.52 -7.67
N MET A 169 6.23 -9.05 -6.71
CA MET A 169 6.21 -8.59 -5.32
C MET A 169 7.02 -7.30 -5.12
N PHE A 170 6.54 -6.44 -4.24
CA PHE A 170 7.26 -5.23 -3.78
C PHE A 170 7.26 -5.14 -2.25
N PHE A 171 7.93 -4.13 -1.71
CA PHE A 171 7.99 -3.88 -0.27
C PHE A 171 7.42 -2.51 0.07
N GLU A 172 6.87 -2.41 1.26
CA GLU A 172 6.41 -1.17 1.85
C GLU A 172 7.27 -0.83 3.06
N ILE A 173 7.57 0.44 3.25
CA ILE A 173 8.16 0.97 4.47
C ILE A 173 7.09 1.83 5.11
N ILE A 174 6.76 1.52 6.35
CA ILE A 174 5.69 2.18 7.10
C ILE A 174 6.20 2.66 8.44
N GLU A 175 5.83 3.89 8.82
CA GLU A 175 6.05 4.43 10.15
C GLU A 175 4.71 4.91 10.72
N ARG A 176 4.31 4.31 11.84
CA ARG A 176 3.08 4.64 12.56
C ARG A 176 3.39 5.65 13.66
N ARG A 177 2.77 6.83 13.58
CA ARG A 177 2.85 7.85 14.64
C ARG A 177 1.47 8.06 15.24
N GLY A 178 1.05 7.12 16.10
CA GLY A 178 -0.25 7.19 16.79
C GLY A 178 -1.49 6.91 15.92
N GLU A 179 -1.30 6.47 14.67
CA GLU A 179 -2.37 5.95 13.80
C GLU A 179 -2.15 4.47 13.47
N ASP A 180 -3.07 3.63 13.96
CA ASP A 180 -3.03 2.17 13.81
C ASP A 180 -3.87 1.67 12.62
N GLY A 181 -4.57 2.57 11.92
CA GLY A 181 -5.33 2.25 10.71
C GLY A 181 -4.46 2.03 9.46
N PHE A 182 -5.09 1.80 8.32
CA PHE A 182 -4.41 1.48 7.05
C PHE A 182 -4.17 2.69 6.13
N GLY A 183 -4.74 3.86 6.45
CA GLY A 183 -4.63 5.06 5.63
C GLY A 183 -5.31 4.91 4.27
N GLU A 184 -6.63 5.13 4.21
CA GLU A 184 -7.41 5.01 2.98
C GLU A 184 -6.91 5.96 1.87
N GLY A 185 -6.48 7.16 2.23
CA GLY A 185 -5.90 8.13 1.30
C GLY A 185 -4.55 7.68 0.76
N ASN A 186 -3.70 7.05 1.58
CA ASN A 186 -2.45 6.47 1.12
C ASN A 186 -2.68 5.25 0.22
N PHE A 187 -3.66 4.41 0.55
CA PHE A 187 -4.05 3.28 -0.26
C PHE A 187 -4.53 3.70 -1.65
N LYS A 188 -5.36 4.75 -1.74
CA LYS A 188 -5.78 5.32 -3.03
C LYS A 188 -4.59 5.86 -3.83
N ALA A 189 -3.67 6.58 -3.18
CA ALA A 189 -2.47 7.10 -3.85
C ALA A 189 -1.53 5.98 -4.34
N LEU A 190 -1.38 4.90 -3.57
CA LEU A 190 -0.68 3.68 -4.01
C LEU A 190 -1.34 3.09 -5.26
N PHE A 191 -2.66 2.91 -5.23
CA PHE A 191 -3.42 2.36 -6.35
C PHE A 191 -3.23 3.18 -7.63
N GLU A 192 -3.37 4.50 -7.54
CA GLU A 192 -3.16 5.39 -8.68
C GLU A 192 -1.70 5.38 -9.19
N SER A 193 -0.72 5.18 -8.31
CA SER A 193 0.69 5.04 -8.68
C SER A 193 0.95 3.74 -9.44
N GLN A 194 0.33 2.64 -9.02
CA GLN A 194 0.41 1.35 -9.70
C GLN A 194 -0.28 1.38 -11.07
N GLU A 195 -1.45 2.01 -11.20
CA GLU A 195 -2.08 2.22 -12.52
C GLU A 195 -1.16 3.00 -13.48
N GLN A 196 -0.49 4.06 -12.99
CA GLN A 196 0.45 4.84 -13.80
C GLN A 196 1.67 4.02 -14.24
N ASP A 197 2.18 3.15 -13.36
CA ASP A 197 3.25 2.22 -13.70
C ASP A 197 2.80 1.20 -14.76
N GLN A 198 1.57 0.69 -14.69
CA GLN A 198 1.02 -0.19 -15.73
C GLN A 198 0.91 0.52 -17.09
N VAL A 199 0.48 1.79 -17.11
CA VAL A 199 0.46 2.62 -18.34
C VAL A 199 1.85 2.77 -18.92
N ARG A 200 2.84 3.09 -18.06
CA ARG A 200 4.24 3.23 -18.49
C ARG A 200 4.82 1.94 -19.07
N ARG A 201 4.51 0.79 -18.46
CA ARG A 201 4.93 -0.53 -18.93
C ARG A 201 4.12 -1.01 -20.15
N GLY A 202 3.14 -0.24 -20.62
CA GLY A 202 2.25 -0.59 -21.73
C GLY A 202 1.29 -1.73 -21.43
N SER A 203 1.10 -2.08 -20.15
CA SER A 203 0.19 -3.14 -19.68
C SER A 203 -1.24 -2.63 -19.52
N LEU A 204 -1.41 -1.31 -19.39
CA LEU A 204 -2.68 -0.60 -19.44
C LEU A 204 -2.59 0.49 -20.53
N ASN A 205 -3.66 0.70 -21.30
CA ASN A 205 -3.68 1.81 -22.24
C ASN A 205 -3.77 3.14 -21.48
N ALA A 206 -3.13 4.19 -21.98
CA ALA A 206 -3.36 5.53 -21.46
C ALA A 206 -4.82 5.93 -21.72
N ALA A 207 -5.47 6.53 -20.72
CA ALA A 207 -6.82 7.09 -20.85
C ALA A 207 -6.82 8.35 -21.71
#